data_AF-A0A6G5A6T1-F1
#
_entry.id   AF-A0A6G5A6T1-F1
#
_cell.length_a   1.000
_cell.length_b   1.000
_cell.length_c   1.000
_cell.angle_alpha   90.00
_cell.angle_beta   90.00
_cell.angle_gamma   90.00
#
_symmetry.space_group_name_H-M   'P 1'
#
loop_
_entity.id
_entity.type
_entity.pdbx_description
1 polymer ?
#
loop_
_entity_poly.entity_id
_entity_poly.type
_entity_poly.pdbx_seq_one_letter_code
_entity_poly.pdbx_strand_id
1 'polypeptide(L)'
;MTRILRSCLIFFTFTQVAILDHSCQDWQSQRNTKDYDVCETEVCIKKANEIKKALSKTVRPCDDFYKYVCSRWEKTNKIPSDRVTYGAFKQVEEKLFKDLREILGEIPVREGCTQTVTEKLGIAYSTCVANENPHKRSLKELKSILAENGFGEWPLVGKKKQRFGDYRAVLLQTGMTPLFSVYVTRDMKELSRNIIEFDQFSFSLMGRNELINRRKKTKKRASLQGFDPNCSECHQA
;
A
#
# COMPACT_ATOMS: atom_id res chain seq x y z
N MET A 1 -18.35 44.80 62.43
CA MET A 1 -18.92 43.73 61.57
C MET A 1 -17.96 43.25 60.46
N THR A 2 -17.06 44.09 59.95
CA THR A 2 -16.18 43.78 58.80
C THR A 2 -15.02 42.81 59.06
N ARG A 3 -14.56 42.67 60.32
CA ARG A 3 -13.46 41.73 60.67
C ARG A 3 -13.89 40.25 60.68
N ILE A 4 -15.09 39.96 61.17
CA ILE A 4 -15.61 38.58 61.28
C ILE A 4 -15.91 38.02 59.87
N LEU A 5 -16.48 38.84 58.98
CA LEU A 5 -16.73 38.49 57.59
C LEU A 5 -15.44 38.17 56.80
N ARG A 6 -14.34 38.91 57.05
CA ARG A 6 -13.03 38.62 56.43
C ARG A 6 -12.42 37.31 56.92
N SER A 7 -12.52 37.02 58.22
CA SER A 7 -12.04 35.74 58.75
C SER A 7 -12.84 34.56 58.21
N CYS A 8 -14.17 34.66 58.12
CA CYS A 8 -15.00 33.59 57.55
C CYS A 8 -14.69 33.30 56.07
N LEU A 9 -14.45 34.34 55.25
CA LEU A 9 -14.09 34.18 53.84
C LEU A 9 -12.72 33.49 53.67
N ILE A 10 -11.74 33.83 54.50
CA ILE A 10 -10.41 33.17 54.46
C ILE A 10 -10.55 31.69 54.84
N PHE A 11 -11.27 31.36 55.91
CA PHE A 11 -11.51 29.97 56.30
C PHE A 11 -12.26 29.18 55.22
N PHE A 12 -13.25 29.76 54.55
CA PHE A 12 -13.97 29.11 53.44
C PHE A 12 -13.09 28.87 52.22
N THR A 13 -12.17 29.78 51.90
CA THR A 13 -11.20 29.56 50.80
C THR A 13 -10.16 28.50 51.16
N PHE A 14 -9.69 28.46 52.41
CA PHE A 14 -8.73 27.44 52.86
C PHE A 14 -9.35 26.05 52.89
N THR A 15 -10.63 25.91 53.28
CA THR A 15 -11.31 24.61 53.23
C THR A 15 -11.60 24.17 51.79
N GLN A 16 -11.97 25.07 50.87
CA GLN A 16 -12.14 24.73 49.46
C GLN A 16 -10.82 24.34 48.77
N VAL A 17 -9.70 25.00 49.10
CA VAL A 17 -8.36 24.62 48.59
C VAL A 17 -7.92 23.27 49.16
N ALA A 18 -8.14 23.01 50.45
CA ALA A 18 -7.82 21.73 51.07
C ALA A 18 -8.65 20.56 50.50
N ILE A 19 -9.92 20.80 50.12
CA ILE A 19 -10.77 19.80 49.46
C ILE A 19 -10.30 19.52 48.02
N LEU A 20 -9.80 20.54 47.30
CA LEU A 20 -9.21 20.35 45.97
C LEU A 20 -7.86 19.60 46.04
N ASP A 21 -7.02 19.85 47.05
CA ASP A 21 -5.76 19.12 47.27
C ASP A 21 -5.99 17.65 47.65
N HIS A 22 -6.98 17.34 48.50
CA HIS A 22 -7.32 15.95 48.85
C HIS A 22 -7.78 15.13 47.62
N SER A 23 -8.52 15.76 46.71
CA SER A 23 -9.00 15.09 45.49
C SER A 23 -7.87 14.73 44.50
N CYS A 24 -6.74 15.43 44.55
CA CYS A 24 -5.59 15.16 43.68
C CYS A 24 -4.66 14.07 44.24
N GLN A 25 -4.62 13.90 45.56
CA GLN A 25 -3.85 12.86 46.24
C GLN A 25 -4.47 11.46 46.05
N ASP A 26 -5.79 11.37 45.94
CA ASP A 26 -6.50 10.12 45.64
C ASP A 26 -6.28 9.60 44.21
N TRP A 27 -6.08 10.49 43.22
CA TRP A 27 -5.73 10.06 41.86
C TRP A 27 -4.30 9.51 41.75
N GLN A 28 -3.37 9.92 42.63
CA GLN A 28 -2.03 9.35 42.67
C GLN A 28 -1.96 8.05 43.48
N SER A 29 -2.76 7.91 44.56
CA SER A 29 -2.82 6.70 45.38
C SER A 29 -3.52 5.51 44.67
N GLN A 30 -4.38 5.79 43.68
CA GLN A 30 -5.00 4.78 42.81
C GLN A 30 -4.12 4.29 41.64
N ARG A 31 -2.86 4.75 41.52
CA ARG A 31 -1.81 3.97 40.82
C ARG A 31 -1.45 2.77 41.72
N ASN A 32 -2.44 1.89 41.86
CA ASN A 32 -2.28 0.51 42.25
C ASN A 32 -1.00 -0.02 41.62
N THR A 33 -0.07 -0.42 42.47
CA THR A 33 0.91 -1.46 42.20
C THR A 33 0.12 -2.76 41.92
N LYS A 34 -0.63 -2.79 40.81
CA LYS A 34 -0.99 -4.06 40.20
C LYS A 34 0.33 -4.63 39.73
N ASP A 35 0.71 -5.75 40.34
CA ASP A 35 1.82 -6.56 39.88
C ASP A 35 1.45 -7.06 38.49
N TYR A 36 1.84 -6.30 37.47
CA TYR A 36 1.62 -6.67 36.09
C TYR A 36 2.73 -7.65 35.72
N ASP A 37 2.37 -8.80 35.15
CA ASP A 37 3.36 -9.69 34.54
C ASP A 37 3.95 -8.97 33.30
N VAL A 38 5.15 -8.43 33.44
CA VAL A 38 5.86 -7.69 32.39
C VAL A 38 6.80 -8.65 31.67
N CYS A 39 6.59 -8.82 30.37
CA CYS A 39 7.50 -9.60 29.54
C CYS A 39 8.86 -8.90 29.38
N GLU A 40 9.93 -9.54 29.84
CA GLU A 40 11.31 -9.03 29.76
C GLU A 40 12.16 -9.72 28.68
N THR A 41 11.56 -10.55 27.83
CA THR A 41 12.29 -11.16 26.72
C THR A 41 12.83 -10.10 25.76
N GLU A 42 13.94 -10.40 25.08
CA GLU A 42 14.54 -9.48 24.10
C GLU A 42 13.52 -9.04 23.03
N VAL A 43 12.67 -9.96 22.57
CA VAL A 43 11.61 -9.68 21.58
C VAL A 43 10.61 -8.65 22.13
N CYS A 44 10.17 -8.81 23.38
CA CYS A 44 9.25 -7.88 24.04
C CYS A 44 9.88 -6.49 24.19
N ILE A 45 11.13 -6.41 24.68
CA ILE A 45 11.84 -5.15 24.87
C ILE A 45 12.04 -4.44 23.53
N LYS A 46 12.46 -5.16 22.49
CA LYS A 46 12.64 -4.61 21.13
C LYS A 46 11.33 -4.05 20.60
N LYS A 47 10.23 -4.79 20.74
CA LYS A 47 8.92 -4.35 20.24
C LYS A 47 8.36 -3.16 21.02
N ALA A 48 8.48 -3.18 22.34
CA ALA A 48 8.10 -2.05 23.19
C ALA A 48 8.86 -0.77 22.79
N ASN A 49 10.16 -0.88 22.49
CA ASN A 49 10.97 0.24 22.02
C ASN A 49 10.54 0.75 20.63
N GLU A 50 10.18 -0.13 19.70
CA GLU A 50 9.61 0.28 18.40
C GLU A 50 8.31 1.08 18.58
N ILE A 51 7.38 0.57 19.40
CA ILE A 51 6.11 1.25 19.70
C ILE A 51 6.39 2.63 20.33
N LYS A 52 7.23 2.67 21.37
CA LYS A 52 7.57 3.89 22.10
C LYS A 52 8.20 4.98 21.21
N LYS A 53 8.92 4.60 20.16
CA LYS A 53 9.50 5.55 19.19
C LYS A 53 8.42 6.26 18.35
N ALA A 54 7.31 5.59 18.06
CA ALA A 54 6.21 6.14 17.26
C ALA A 54 5.26 7.05 18.09
N LEU A 55 5.09 6.75 19.39
CA LEU A 55 4.17 7.47 20.28
C LEU A 55 4.56 8.94 20.51
N SER A 56 3.60 9.85 20.36
CA SER A 56 3.71 11.28 20.67
C SER A 56 2.94 11.66 21.93
N LYS A 57 3.68 12.07 22.98
CA LYS A 57 3.08 12.52 24.25
C LYS A 57 2.46 13.92 24.21
N THR A 58 2.55 14.64 23.09
CA THR A 58 1.99 15.99 22.94
C THR A 58 0.53 16.00 22.53
N VAL A 59 -0.03 14.84 22.21
CA VAL A 59 -1.44 14.66 21.80
C VAL A 59 -2.09 13.74 22.83
N ARG A 60 -3.28 14.06 23.32
CA ARG A 60 -4.00 13.15 24.20
C ARG A 60 -4.58 11.99 23.37
N PRO A 61 -4.44 10.72 23.80
CA PRO A 61 -4.99 9.58 23.06
C PRO A 61 -6.49 9.67 22.79
N CYS A 62 -7.24 10.31 23.71
CA CYS A 62 -8.69 10.49 23.60
C CYS A 62 -9.11 11.58 22.59
N ASP A 63 -8.19 12.48 22.21
CA ASP A 63 -8.49 13.55 21.25
C ASP A 63 -8.20 13.08 19.81
N ASP A 64 -7.03 12.48 19.60
CA ASP A 64 -6.62 11.92 18.31
C ASP A 64 -5.66 10.76 18.55
N PHE A 65 -6.22 9.55 18.58
CA PHE A 65 -5.44 8.34 18.81
C PHE A 65 -4.41 8.10 17.69
N TYR A 66 -4.73 8.44 16.45
CA TYR A 66 -3.82 8.26 15.32
C TYR A 66 -2.59 9.16 15.46
N LYS A 67 -2.79 10.45 15.76
CA LYS A 67 -1.65 11.35 16.00
C LYS A 67 -0.90 11.00 17.28
N TYR A 68 -1.58 10.49 18.31
CA TYR A 68 -0.91 9.94 19.48
C TYR A 68 0.02 8.77 19.12
N VAL A 69 -0.42 7.81 18.30
CA VAL A 69 0.38 6.60 18.01
C VAL A 69 1.35 6.72 16.83
N CYS A 70 1.08 7.57 15.84
CA CYS A 70 1.80 7.57 14.56
C CYS A 70 2.60 8.85 14.29
N SER A 71 2.30 9.98 14.94
CA SER A 71 2.84 11.28 14.47
C SER A 71 4.37 11.42 14.56
N ARG A 72 5.05 10.72 15.48
CA ARG A 72 6.53 10.70 15.46
C ARG A 72 7.07 9.80 14.36
N TRP A 73 6.40 8.68 14.10
CA TRP A 73 6.78 7.79 13.00
C TRP A 73 6.65 8.51 11.65
N GLU A 74 5.58 9.27 11.43
CA GLU A 74 5.39 10.09 10.21
C GLU A 74 6.52 11.10 10.01
N LYS A 75 7.03 11.71 11.10
CA LYS A 75 8.13 12.68 11.03
C LYS A 75 9.46 12.05 10.64
N THR A 76 9.70 10.80 11.05
CA THR A 76 10.96 10.10 10.78
C THR A 76 10.91 9.18 9.55
N ASN A 77 9.73 8.89 9.01
CA ASN A 77 9.53 8.03 7.84
C ASN A 77 8.82 8.80 6.73
N LYS A 78 9.59 9.61 6.00
CA LYS A 78 9.09 10.30 4.80
C LYS A 78 8.80 9.29 3.71
N ILE A 79 7.81 9.59 2.87
CA ILE A 79 7.49 8.80 1.68
C ILE A 79 8.69 8.93 0.72
N PRO A 80 9.35 7.80 0.34
CA PRO A 80 10.41 7.81 -0.67
C PRO A 80 9.94 8.38 -2.02
N SER A 81 10.85 8.95 -2.81
CA SER A 81 10.51 9.63 -4.07
C SER A 81 9.93 8.72 -5.15
N ASP A 82 10.26 7.43 -5.10
CA ASP A 82 9.74 6.38 -5.99
C ASP A 82 8.34 5.90 -5.60
N ARG A 83 7.72 6.49 -4.56
CA ARG A 83 6.49 5.96 -3.96
C ARG A 83 5.42 7.02 -3.76
N VAL A 84 4.19 6.54 -3.87
CA VAL A 84 2.98 7.33 -3.59
C VAL A 84 2.57 7.23 -2.12
N THR A 85 2.82 6.10 -1.47
CA THR A 85 2.46 5.84 -0.07
C THR A 85 3.57 5.08 0.63
N TYR A 86 3.69 5.30 1.94
CA TYR A 86 4.65 4.60 2.77
C TYR A 86 4.08 4.37 4.17
N GLY A 87 4.36 3.19 4.74
CA GLY A 87 3.70 2.70 5.94
C GLY A 87 4.20 1.32 6.34
N ALA A 88 3.70 0.78 7.44
CA ALA A 88 4.11 -0.53 7.96
C ALA A 88 3.95 -1.66 6.94
N PHE A 89 2.86 -1.68 6.17
CA PHE A 89 2.67 -2.68 5.10
C PHE A 89 3.73 -2.60 4.01
N LYS A 90 4.17 -1.39 3.64
CA LYS A 90 5.23 -1.19 2.65
C LYS A 90 6.59 -1.63 3.19
N GLN A 91 6.87 -1.42 4.48
CA GLN A 91 8.10 -1.93 5.11
C GLN A 91 8.15 -3.47 5.11
N VAL A 92 7.01 -4.12 5.38
CA VAL A 92 6.91 -5.58 5.31
C VAL A 92 7.05 -6.08 3.88
N GLU A 93 6.40 -5.42 2.92
CA GLU A 93 6.48 -5.77 1.49
C GLU A 93 7.91 -5.60 0.94
N GLU A 94 8.64 -4.55 1.32
CA GLU A 94 10.05 -4.38 0.97
C GLU A 94 10.92 -5.53 1.47
N LYS A 95 10.73 -5.91 2.75
CA LYS A 95 11.45 -7.05 3.31
C LYS A 95 11.10 -8.33 2.55
N LEU A 96 9.82 -8.57 2.28
CA LEU A 96 9.36 -9.72 1.52
C LEU A 96 10.02 -9.77 0.13
N PHE A 97 10.02 -8.66 -0.61
CA PHE A 97 10.66 -8.63 -1.93
C PHE A 97 12.16 -8.81 -1.86
N LYS A 98 12.83 -8.29 -0.82
CA LYS A 98 14.26 -8.55 -0.60
C LYS A 98 14.53 -10.04 -0.39
N ASP A 99 13.79 -10.67 0.51
CA ASP A 99 13.94 -12.09 0.83
C ASP A 99 13.63 -12.95 -0.41
N LEU A 100 12.57 -12.62 -1.16
CA LEU A 100 12.24 -13.30 -2.43
C LEU A 100 13.33 -13.12 -3.48
N ARG A 101 13.92 -11.93 -3.61
CA ARG A 101 15.01 -11.67 -4.56
C ARG A 101 16.22 -12.57 -4.29
N GLU A 102 16.54 -12.76 -3.01
CA GLU A 102 17.61 -13.65 -2.55
C GLU A 102 17.29 -15.11 -2.88
N ILE A 103 16.14 -15.61 -2.43
CA ILE A 103 15.69 -17.00 -2.67
C ILE A 103 15.64 -17.31 -4.18
N LEU A 104 15.06 -16.42 -4.99
CA LEU A 104 14.93 -16.62 -6.43
C LEU A 104 16.26 -16.51 -7.17
N GLY A 105 17.19 -15.69 -6.67
CA GLY A 105 18.53 -15.54 -7.23
C GLY A 105 19.44 -16.75 -6.99
N GLU A 106 19.17 -17.53 -5.95
CA GLU A 106 19.91 -18.76 -5.64
C GLU A 106 19.44 -19.97 -6.47
N ILE A 107 18.29 -19.88 -7.15
CA ILE A 107 17.78 -20.98 -7.96
C ILE A 107 18.69 -21.20 -9.18
N PRO A 108 19.31 -22.39 -9.34
CA PRO A 108 20.14 -22.66 -10.50
C PRO A 108 19.29 -22.71 -11.77
N VAL A 109 19.71 -21.95 -12.78
CA VAL A 109 19.09 -21.98 -14.11
C VAL A 109 19.59 -23.22 -14.85
N ARG A 110 18.69 -24.18 -15.09
CA ARG A 110 18.98 -25.37 -15.89
C ARG A 110 18.19 -25.35 -17.18
N GLU A 111 18.90 -25.37 -18.29
CA GLU A 111 18.31 -25.46 -19.62
C GLU A 111 18.00 -26.94 -19.95
N GLY A 112 16.79 -27.21 -20.44
CA GLY A 112 16.35 -28.57 -20.76
C GLY A 112 14.83 -28.68 -20.94
N CYS A 113 14.37 -29.72 -21.64
CA CYS A 113 12.94 -29.93 -21.93
C CYS A 113 12.13 -30.39 -20.70
N THR A 114 12.79 -30.95 -19.68
CA THR A 114 12.16 -31.38 -18.43
C THR A 114 12.62 -30.47 -17.30
N GLN A 115 11.69 -29.68 -16.77
CA GLN A 115 11.94 -28.71 -15.71
C GLN A 115 10.92 -28.89 -14.60
N THR A 116 11.41 -28.86 -13.36
CA THR A 116 10.60 -28.71 -12.16
C THR A 116 9.95 -27.33 -12.10
N VAL A 117 8.95 -27.16 -11.22
CA VAL A 117 8.32 -25.85 -10.97
C VAL A 117 9.36 -24.82 -10.50
N THR A 118 10.29 -25.24 -9.65
CA THR A 118 11.36 -24.37 -9.13
C THR A 118 12.32 -23.92 -10.25
N GLU A 119 12.72 -24.81 -11.15
CA GLU A 119 13.59 -24.46 -12.29
C GLU A 119 12.89 -23.48 -13.25
N LYS A 120 11.60 -23.69 -13.53
CA LYS A 120 10.80 -22.74 -14.32
C LYS A 120 10.73 -21.36 -13.67
N LEU A 121 10.57 -21.33 -12.34
CA LEU A 121 10.54 -20.09 -11.56
C LEU A 121 11.89 -19.36 -11.62
N GLY A 122 13.01 -20.09 -11.50
CA GLY A 122 14.36 -19.55 -11.64
C GLY A 122 14.62 -18.97 -13.03
N ILE A 123 14.22 -19.68 -14.10
CA ILE A 123 14.32 -19.20 -15.48
C ILE A 123 13.49 -17.93 -15.70
N ALA A 124 12.24 -17.91 -15.23
CA ALA A 124 11.37 -16.75 -15.38
C ALA A 124 11.95 -15.52 -14.67
N TYR A 125 12.46 -15.71 -13.44
CA TYR A 125 13.09 -14.66 -12.67
C TYR A 125 14.39 -14.16 -13.32
N SER A 126 15.29 -15.06 -13.73
CA SER A 126 16.55 -14.68 -14.39
C SER A 126 16.32 -13.96 -15.71
N THR A 127 15.33 -14.36 -16.50
CA THR A 127 14.95 -13.68 -17.75
C THR A 127 14.44 -12.25 -17.49
N CYS A 128 13.75 -12.03 -16.37
CA CYS A 128 13.29 -10.70 -15.98
C CYS A 128 14.46 -9.81 -15.52
N VAL A 129 15.37 -10.35 -14.71
CA VAL A 129 16.48 -9.58 -14.09
C VAL A 129 17.68 -9.37 -15.02
N ALA A 130 18.06 -10.36 -15.84
CA ALA A 130 19.25 -10.33 -16.70
C ALA A 130 19.10 -9.48 -17.97
N ASN A 131 18.00 -8.72 -18.11
CA ASN A 131 17.77 -7.86 -19.27
C ASN A 131 18.65 -6.59 -19.21
N GLU A 132 19.93 -6.72 -19.55
CA GLU A 132 20.92 -5.61 -19.60
C GLU A 132 20.69 -4.61 -20.75
N ASN A 133 19.74 -4.87 -21.67
CA ASN A 133 19.38 -3.94 -22.74
C ASN A 133 17.89 -4.06 -23.15
N PRO A 134 16.96 -3.57 -22.31
CA PRO A 134 15.52 -3.81 -22.46
C PRO A 134 14.87 -3.12 -23.66
N HIS A 135 15.57 -2.24 -24.39
CA HIS A 135 14.93 -1.35 -25.37
C HIS A 135 14.97 -1.79 -26.84
N LYS A 136 15.96 -2.59 -27.27
CA LYS A 136 16.15 -2.88 -28.72
C LYS A 136 15.70 -4.26 -29.16
N ARG A 137 15.96 -5.31 -28.37
CA ARG A 137 15.60 -6.69 -28.72
C ARG A 137 14.13 -6.99 -28.45
N SER A 138 13.63 -6.54 -27.30
CA SER A 138 12.26 -6.74 -26.83
C SER A 138 11.18 -6.14 -27.75
N LEU A 139 11.38 -4.93 -28.28
CA LEU A 139 10.33 -4.22 -29.02
C LEU A 139 10.07 -4.83 -30.40
N LYS A 140 11.11 -5.31 -31.08
CA LYS A 140 10.96 -5.98 -32.38
C LYS A 140 10.23 -7.31 -32.23
N GLU A 141 10.64 -8.11 -31.25
CA GLU A 141 10.02 -9.40 -30.94
C GLU A 141 8.57 -9.21 -30.49
N LEU A 142 8.30 -8.25 -29.60
CA LEU A 142 6.94 -7.88 -29.19
C LEU A 142 6.08 -7.46 -30.38
N LYS A 143 6.60 -6.64 -31.29
CA LYS A 143 5.88 -6.24 -32.52
C LYS A 143 5.57 -7.44 -33.41
N SER A 144 6.47 -8.43 -33.52
CA SER A 144 6.21 -9.67 -34.27
C SER A 144 5.07 -10.45 -33.64
N ILE A 145 5.13 -10.67 -32.32
CA ILE A 145 4.09 -11.39 -31.57
C ILE A 145 2.74 -10.69 -31.71
N LEU A 146 2.71 -9.37 -31.57
CA LEU A 146 1.48 -8.59 -31.77
C LEU A 146 0.96 -8.74 -33.20
N ALA A 147 1.83 -8.68 -34.22
CA ALA A 147 1.44 -8.85 -35.62
C ALA A 147 0.88 -10.25 -35.92
N GLU A 148 1.53 -11.30 -35.44
CA GLU A 148 1.08 -12.70 -35.56
C GLU A 148 -0.30 -12.89 -34.94
N ASN A 149 -0.58 -12.20 -33.84
CA ASN A 149 -1.85 -12.24 -33.11
C ASN A 149 -2.83 -11.16 -33.56
N GLY A 150 -2.65 -10.54 -34.73
CA GLY A 150 -3.64 -9.63 -35.32
C GLY A 150 -3.64 -8.20 -34.78
N PHE A 151 -2.68 -7.82 -33.94
CA PHE A 151 -2.47 -6.49 -33.38
C PHE A 151 -1.24 -5.76 -33.97
N GLY A 152 -0.82 -6.16 -35.18
CA GLY A 152 0.40 -5.62 -35.80
C GLY A 152 0.37 -4.13 -36.11
N GLU A 153 -0.82 -3.55 -36.21
CA GLU A 153 -1.02 -2.11 -36.35
C GLU A 153 -2.15 -1.63 -35.46
N TRP A 154 -1.96 -0.47 -34.86
CA TRP A 154 -3.01 0.21 -34.10
C TRP A 154 -4.02 0.82 -35.08
N PRO A 155 -5.33 0.53 -34.99
CA PRO A 155 -6.31 0.98 -35.99
C PRO A 155 -6.47 2.50 -36.13
N LEU A 156 -6.04 3.31 -35.14
CA LEU A 156 -6.02 4.78 -35.30
C LEU A 156 -4.84 5.28 -36.15
N VAL A 157 -3.81 4.46 -36.36
CA VAL A 157 -2.58 4.80 -37.08
C VAL A 157 -2.47 4.03 -38.39
N GLY A 158 -2.85 2.75 -38.39
CA GLY A 158 -2.75 1.84 -39.53
C GLY A 158 -3.95 1.92 -40.47
N LYS A 159 -3.72 1.60 -41.74
CA LYS A 159 -4.78 1.46 -42.76
C LYS A 159 -5.23 0.01 -42.96
N LYS A 160 -4.58 -0.94 -42.29
CA LYS A 160 -4.89 -2.37 -42.41
C LYS A 160 -6.20 -2.70 -41.71
N LYS A 161 -7.01 -3.54 -42.38
CA LYS A 161 -8.23 -4.09 -41.78
C LYS A 161 -7.86 -4.97 -40.58
N GLN A 162 -8.63 -4.83 -39.51
CA GLN A 162 -8.51 -5.66 -38.32
C GLN A 162 -8.81 -7.11 -38.67
N ARG A 163 -8.02 -8.03 -38.10
CA ARG A 163 -8.13 -9.48 -38.35
C ARG A 163 -9.38 -10.10 -37.69
N PHE A 164 -9.84 -9.50 -36.61
CA PHE A 164 -10.95 -10.01 -35.80
C PHE A 164 -12.28 -9.48 -36.32
N GLY A 165 -13.22 -10.39 -36.59
CA GLY A 165 -14.57 -10.04 -37.04
C GLY A 165 -15.50 -9.59 -35.91
N ASP A 166 -15.32 -10.13 -34.71
CA ASP A 166 -16.09 -9.77 -33.52
C ASP A 166 -15.25 -9.89 -32.23
N TYR A 167 -15.86 -9.47 -31.12
CA TYR A 167 -15.25 -9.54 -29.79
C TYR A 167 -14.94 -10.97 -29.33
N ARG A 168 -15.78 -11.94 -29.70
CA ARG A 168 -15.59 -13.35 -29.31
C ARG A 168 -14.32 -13.91 -29.94
N ALA A 169 -14.04 -13.55 -31.19
CA ALA A 169 -12.80 -13.94 -31.87
C ALA A 169 -11.56 -13.39 -31.17
N VAL A 170 -11.61 -12.13 -30.68
CA VAL A 170 -10.52 -11.55 -29.89
C VAL A 170 -10.32 -12.34 -28.60
N LEU A 171 -11.39 -12.57 -27.83
CA LEU A 171 -11.32 -13.29 -26.56
C LEU A 171 -10.77 -14.71 -26.74
N LEU A 172 -11.28 -15.47 -27.71
CA LEU A 172 -10.89 -16.86 -27.90
C LEU A 172 -9.47 -17.03 -28.46
N GLN A 173 -8.98 -16.09 -29.28
CA GLN A 173 -7.65 -16.18 -29.88
C GLN A 173 -6.55 -15.57 -28.99
N THR A 174 -6.89 -14.60 -28.15
CA THR A 174 -5.88 -13.78 -27.44
C THR A 174 -6.03 -13.80 -25.92
N GLY A 175 -7.19 -14.23 -25.40
CA GLY A 175 -7.54 -14.12 -23.99
C GLY A 175 -7.82 -12.69 -23.52
N MET A 176 -7.75 -11.69 -24.41
CA MET A 176 -7.95 -10.29 -24.03
C MET A 176 -9.43 -9.97 -23.82
N THR A 177 -9.68 -9.21 -22.77
CA THR A 177 -11.02 -8.81 -22.30
C THR A 177 -11.17 -7.28 -22.27
N PRO A 178 -11.14 -6.58 -23.43
CA PRO A 178 -11.02 -5.12 -23.47
C PRO A 178 -12.30 -4.35 -23.06
N LEU A 179 -13.47 -4.99 -23.02
CA LEU A 179 -14.76 -4.32 -22.74
C LEU A 179 -15.40 -4.73 -21.43
N PHE A 180 -15.32 -6.02 -21.11
CA PHE A 180 -15.87 -6.61 -19.88
C PHE A 180 -14.81 -7.50 -19.27
N SER A 181 -14.67 -7.43 -17.96
CA SER A 181 -13.88 -8.44 -17.25
C SER A 181 -14.66 -9.75 -17.27
N VAL A 182 -14.02 -10.83 -17.72
CA VAL A 182 -14.64 -12.16 -17.81
C VAL A 182 -13.91 -13.09 -16.87
N TYR A 183 -14.63 -13.69 -15.94
CA TYR A 183 -14.08 -14.61 -14.93
C TYR A 183 -14.86 -15.91 -14.89
N VAL A 184 -14.19 -16.99 -14.51
CA VAL A 184 -14.85 -18.20 -14.04
C VAL A 184 -14.77 -18.17 -12.52
N THR A 185 -15.92 -17.99 -11.88
CA THR A 185 -16.03 -17.89 -10.42
C THR A 185 -16.96 -18.96 -9.88
N ARG A 186 -16.94 -19.17 -8.57
CA ARG A 186 -17.86 -20.09 -7.91
C ARG A 186 -19.25 -19.48 -7.84
N ASP A 187 -20.28 -20.27 -8.14
CA ASP A 187 -21.66 -19.81 -8.02
C ASP A 187 -21.98 -19.56 -6.55
N MET A 188 -22.42 -18.34 -6.22
CA MET A 188 -22.81 -17.96 -4.87
C MET A 188 -24.11 -18.64 -4.41
N LYS A 189 -24.95 -19.09 -5.35
CA LYS A 189 -26.20 -19.83 -5.07
C LYS A 189 -25.94 -21.33 -4.95
N GLU A 190 -25.03 -21.86 -5.77
CA GLU A 190 -24.64 -23.27 -5.74
C GLU A 190 -23.12 -23.45 -5.69
N LEU A 191 -22.62 -23.56 -4.47
CA LEU A 191 -21.21 -23.60 -4.12
C LEU A 191 -20.41 -24.78 -4.73
N SER A 192 -21.07 -25.78 -5.32
CA SER A 192 -20.46 -26.94 -5.99
C SER A 192 -20.14 -26.69 -7.47
N ARG A 193 -20.58 -25.56 -8.04
CA ARG A 193 -20.46 -25.23 -9.46
C ARG A 193 -19.70 -23.94 -9.68
N ASN A 194 -19.16 -23.80 -10.89
CA ASN A 194 -18.61 -22.56 -11.38
C ASN A 194 -19.54 -21.95 -12.42
N ILE A 195 -19.54 -20.62 -12.50
CA ILE A 195 -20.26 -19.82 -13.47
C ILE A 195 -19.30 -18.87 -14.18
N ILE A 196 -19.68 -18.45 -15.38
CA ILE A 196 -19.00 -17.38 -16.09
C ILE A 196 -19.62 -16.07 -15.64
N GLU A 197 -18.82 -15.19 -15.07
CA GLU A 197 -19.21 -13.85 -14.64
C GLU A 197 -18.66 -12.81 -15.62
N PHE A 198 -19.52 -11.85 -15.98
CA PHE A 198 -19.15 -10.65 -16.72
C PHE A 198 -19.32 -9.45 -15.79
N ASP A 199 -18.25 -8.69 -15.60
CA ASP A 199 -18.27 -7.44 -14.84
C ASP A 199 -17.75 -6.27 -15.68
N GLN A 200 -18.02 -5.06 -15.22
CA GLN A 200 -17.50 -3.84 -15.82
C GLN A 200 -15.96 -3.88 -15.90
N PHE A 201 -15.42 -3.38 -17.01
CA PHE A 201 -13.97 -3.20 -17.12
C PHE A 201 -13.48 -2.19 -16.07
N SER A 202 -12.37 -2.54 -15.41
CA SER A 202 -11.73 -1.65 -14.44
C SER A 202 -10.60 -0.87 -15.11
N PHE A 203 -10.57 0.44 -14.86
CA PHE A 203 -9.48 1.29 -15.29
C PHE A 203 -8.38 1.24 -14.22
N SER A 204 -7.23 0.65 -14.54
CA SER A 204 -6.12 0.47 -13.60
C SER A 204 -5.42 1.76 -13.20
N LEU A 205 -5.39 2.76 -14.10
CA LEU A 205 -4.65 4.01 -13.90
C LEU A 205 -5.52 5.19 -13.42
N MET A 206 -6.83 5.12 -13.63
CA MET A 206 -7.77 6.19 -13.29
C MET A 206 -9.06 5.60 -12.77
N GLY A 207 -9.57 6.08 -11.65
CA GLY A 207 -10.89 5.72 -11.18
C GLY A 207 -11.98 6.23 -12.12
N ARG A 208 -13.09 5.49 -12.23
CA ARG A 208 -14.29 5.87 -13.00
C ARG A 208 -14.75 7.31 -12.73
N ASN A 209 -14.68 7.75 -11.48
CA ASN A 209 -15.08 9.10 -11.08
C ASN A 209 -14.20 10.20 -11.69
N GLU A 210 -12.92 9.94 -11.94
CA GLU A 210 -12.01 10.90 -12.56
C GLU A 210 -12.29 11.08 -14.05
N LEU A 211 -12.80 10.04 -14.71
CA LEU A 211 -13.26 10.09 -16.09
C LEU A 211 -14.59 10.84 -16.22
N ILE A 212 -15.52 10.61 -15.31
CA ILE A 212 -16.86 11.24 -15.33
C ILE A 212 -16.79 12.70 -14.86
N ASN A 213 -16.06 13.00 -13.79
CA ASN A 213 -16.04 14.33 -13.16
C ASN A 213 -14.70 15.05 -13.39
N ARG A 214 -14.33 15.31 -14.65
CA ARG A 214 -13.06 16.00 -15.01
C ARG A 214 -12.87 17.37 -14.33
N ARG A 215 -13.95 18.03 -13.88
CA ARG A 215 -13.93 19.38 -13.28
C ARG A 215 -13.87 19.41 -11.76
N LYS A 216 -14.20 18.32 -11.06
CA LYS A 216 -13.93 18.24 -9.61
C LYS A 216 -12.45 17.92 -9.46
N LYS A 217 -11.62 18.95 -9.26
CA LYS A 217 -10.20 18.78 -8.89
C LYS A 217 -10.12 18.05 -7.54
N THR A 218 -10.25 16.74 -7.54
CA THR A 218 -9.88 15.92 -6.39
C THR A 218 -8.36 16.03 -6.24
N LYS A 219 -7.89 16.37 -5.04
CA LYS A 219 -6.47 16.51 -4.66
C LYS A 219 -5.58 15.28 -4.96
N LYS A 220 -6.14 14.19 -5.50
CA LYS A 220 -5.41 13.00 -5.94
C LYS A 220 -4.49 13.23 -7.14
N ARG A 221 -4.55 14.36 -7.83
CA ARG A 221 -3.60 14.64 -8.93
C ARG A 221 -2.14 14.77 -8.46
N ALA A 222 -1.91 14.98 -7.16
CA ALA A 222 -0.58 15.05 -6.58
C ALA A 222 0.18 13.71 -6.56
N SER A 223 -0.50 12.56 -6.65
CA SER A 223 0.17 11.24 -6.70
C SER A 223 0.65 10.82 -8.10
N LEU A 224 0.32 11.60 -9.13
CA LEU A 224 0.80 11.40 -10.52
C LEU A 224 1.72 12.54 -10.98
N GLN A 225 2.02 13.51 -10.12
CA GLN A 225 2.90 14.65 -10.41
C GLN A 225 4.41 14.31 -10.34
N GLY A 226 4.78 13.04 -10.17
CA GLY A 226 6.16 12.58 -10.36
C GLY A 226 6.58 12.45 -11.83
N PHE A 227 5.66 12.62 -12.79
CA PHE A 227 6.01 12.67 -14.20
C PHE A 227 6.32 14.11 -14.59
N ASP A 228 7.59 14.50 -14.43
CA ASP A 228 8.12 15.73 -15.02
C ASP A 228 8.24 15.51 -16.55
N PRO A 229 7.43 16.18 -17.39
CA PRO A 229 7.51 16.05 -18.84
C PRO A 229 8.79 16.65 -19.44
N ASN A 230 9.61 17.33 -18.64
CA ASN A 230 10.88 17.95 -19.04
C ASN A 230 12.11 17.32 -18.35
N CYS A 231 11.99 16.14 -17.73
CA CYS A 231 13.14 15.46 -17.16
C CYS A 231 14.10 15.01 -18.28
N SER A 232 15.14 15.82 -18.53
CA SER A 232 16.21 15.57 -19.50
C SER A 232 17.25 14.57 -19.00
N GLU A 233 17.02 13.89 -17.88
CA GLU A 233 17.92 12.88 -17.31
C GLU A 233 17.26 11.49 -17.34
N CYS A 234 17.00 10.98 -18.55
CA CYS A 234 16.89 9.54 -18.81
C CYS A 234 18.24 8.96 -19.27
N HIS A 235 19.32 9.33 -18.59
CA HIS A 235 20.61 8.66 -18.73
C HIS A 235 21.06 8.17 -17.36
N GLN A 236 21.38 6.88 -17.30
CA GLN A 236 21.91 6.12 -16.16
C GLN A 236 20.86 5.45 -15.25
N ALA A 237 20.36 4.31 -15.72
CA ALA A 237 20.34 3.06 -14.98
C ALA A 237 20.36 1.90 -15.97
#